data_AF-A0A8H4R8N5-F1
#
_entry.id   AF-A0A8H4R8N5-F1
#
_cell.length_a   1.000
_cell.length_b   1.000
_cell.length_c   1.000
_cell.angle_alpha   90.00
_cell.angle_beta   90.00
_cell.angle_gamma   90.00
#
_symmetry.space_group_name_H-M   'P 1'
#
loop_
_entity.id
_entity.type
_entity.pdbx_description
1 polymer ?
#
loop_
_entity_poly.entity_id
_entity_poly.type
_entity_poly.pdbx_seq_one_letter_code
_entity_poly.pdbx_strand_id
1 'polypeptide(L)'
;MIIILYYLLHQQPTTNNQQPTTTILQLSPDPTFHFELLRVLSHARYSGSDIAEVLVAASQIVPGDFRSWYRAFNNLAFRVQFQIPIPPPNHPLSQSQKITIRDLNFHASNYFRAAGFFLHGNPNDKRIAELWERQTATFDAAIALLPVPGKRVTIPSKHGFEIPAIFYAASPIDEDGKGKGKGKGKPTIILGNGYDGSQEELLHVSGLAALERGFNVLTYEGPGQPSVRRSQNLGFIPDWEKVVSPCIDYLYTLPEVDKERIALFGYSMGGYLAAKASLLIFKNPSPPGLTMGRKKNSTKLDALS
;
A
#
# COMPACT_ATOMS: atom_id res chain seq x y z
N MET A 1 6.57 -8.69 -17.83
CA MET A 1 6.62 -8.01 -16.51
C MET A 1 8.03 -7.49 -16.27
N ILE A 2 8.19 -6.19 -15.98
CA ILE A 2 9.46 -5.60 -15.54
C ILE A 2 9.51 -5.70 -14.01
N ILE A 3 10.61 -6.21 -13.46
CA ILE A 3 10.86 -6.24 -12.01
C ILE A 3 11.69 -4.99 -11.67
N ILE A 4 11.15 -4.11 -10.84
CA ILE A 4 11.89 -2.97 -10.29
C ILE A 4 12.27 -3.32 -8.85
N LEU A 5 13.55 -3.63 -8.62
CA LEU A 5 14.09 -3.83 -7.28
C LEU A 5 14.57 -2.49 -6.71
N TYR A 6 14.02 -2.09 -5.57
CA TYR A 6 14.53 -0.96 -4.80
C TYR A 6 15.29 -1.50 -3.58
N TYR A 7 16.61 -1.39 -3.60
CA TYR A 7 17.49 -1.81 -2.50
C TYR A 7 18.22 -0.58 -1.96
N LEU A 8 17.87 -0.15 -0.74
CA LEU A 8 18.65 0.86 -0.02
C LEU A 8 19.86 0.17 0.62
N LEU A 9 21.01 0.25 -0.06
CA LEU A 9 22.28 -0.23 0.47
C LEU A 9 22.63 0.53 1.75
N HIS A 10 22.70 -0.19 2.87
CA HIS A 10 23.48 0.26 4.01
C HIS A 10 24.96 0.06 3.65
N GLN A 11 25.74 1.15 3.59
CA GLN A 11 27.18 1.03 3.51
C GLN A 11 27.70 0.55 4.87
N GLN A 12 28.45 -0.56 4.88
CA GLN A 12 29.27 -0.91 6.03
C GLN A 12 30.44 0.07 6.16
N PRO A 13 30.86 0.43 7.39
CA PRO A 13 31.98 1.34 7.58
C PRO A 13 33.27 0.67 7.11
N THR A 14 33.88 1.22 6.06
CA THR A 14 35.26 0.89 5.68
C THR A 14 36.21 1.76 6.50
N THR A 15 37.24 1.15 7.08
CA THR A 15 38.31 1.84 7.78
C THR A 15 39.20 2.56 6.77
N ASN A 16 38.83 3.76 6.38
CA ASN A 16 39.71 4.66 5.64
C ASN A 16 39.61 6.09 6.16
N ASN A 17 40.78 6.63 6.48
CA ASN A 17 41.01 7.84 7.26
C ASN A 17 40.95 9.11 6.39
N GLN A 18 39.86 9.29 5.64
CA GLN A 18 39.52 10.52 4.94
C GLN A 18 38.00 10.68 4.97
N GLN A 19 37.49 11.67 5.71
CA GLN A 19 36.05 11.95 5.76
C GLN A 19 35.57 12.44 4.39
N PRO A 20 34.62 11.76 3.72
CA PRO A 20 33.70 12.45 2.83
C PRO A 20 32.66 13.11 3.74
N THR A 21 32.88 14.37 4.09
CA THR A 21 31.87 15.22 4.76
C THR A 21 30.76 15.55 3.77
N THR A 22 29.89 14.58 3.52
CA THR A 22 28.54 14.86 3.05
C THR A 22 27.58 14.00 3.86
N THR A 23 27.57 14.26 5.17
CA THR A 23 26.58 13.68 6.07
C THR A 23 25.23 14.23 5.67
N ILE A 24 24.31 13.38 5.19
CA ILE A 24 22.89 13.72 5.08
C ILE A 24 22.46 14.35 6.40
N LEU A 25 21.70 15.45 6.33
CA LEU A 25 21.17 16.13 7.51
C LEU A 25 20.51 15.11 8.45
N GLN A 26 21.05 14.98 9.66
CA GLN A 26 20.54 14.06 10.66
C GLN A 26 19.34 14.69 11.36
N LEU A 27 18.17 14.05 11.23
CA LEU A 27 16.94 14.46 11.92
C LEU A 27 16.89 13.98 13.38
N SER A 28 17.67 12.96 13.72
CA SER A 28 17.81 12.41 15.06
C SER A 28 19.22 11.80 15.19
N PRO A 29 19.88 11.89 16.36
CA PRO A 29 21.11 11.15 16.63
C PRO A 29 20.86 9.66 16.88
N ASP A 30 19.62 9.25 17.16
CA ASP A 30 19.23 7.84 17.17
C ASP A 30 19.01 7.38 15.71
N PRO A 31 19.78 6.39 15.20
CA PRO A 31 19.73 5.98 13.81
C PRO A 31 18.40 5.32 13.42
N THR A 32 17.73 4.66 14.36
CA THR A 32 16.43 4.02 14.13
C THR A 32 15.34 5.08 13.95
N PHE A 33 15.34 6.08 14.83
CA PHE A 33 14.42 7.22 14.70
C PHE A 33 14.74 8.07 13.48
N HIS A 34 16.02 8.27 13.15
CA HIS A 34 16.41 8.99 11.95
C HIS A 34 15.85 8.33 10.69
N PHE A 35 16.00 7.01 10.57
CA PHE A 35 15.47 6.25 9.45
C PHE A 35 13.95 6.38 9.33
N GLU A 36 13.22 6.18 10.43
CA GLU A 36 11.76 6.27 10.40
C GLU A 36 11.25 7.70 10.16
N LEU A 37 11.97 8.73 10.64
CA LEU A 37 11.67 10.12 10.31
C LEU A 37 11.84 10.38 8.81
N LEU A 38 12.92 9.88 8.19
CA LEU A 38 13.12 10.00 6.75
C LEU A 38 12.05 9.26 5.96
N ARG A 39 11.62 8.08 6.43
CA ARG A 39 10.52 7.32 5.82
C ARG A 39 9.24 8.14 5.80
N VAL A 40 8.80 8.71 6.93
CA VAL A 40 7.59 9.55 6.99
C VAL A 40 7.76 10.82 6.14
N LEU A 41 8.94 11.44 6.19
CA LEU A 41 9.25 12.65 5.40
C LEU A 41 9.20 12.36 3.88
N SER A 42 9.64 11.19 3.45
CA SER A 42 9.66 10.81 2.03
C SER A 42 8.27 10.77 1.39
N HIS A 43 7.22 10.60 2.20
CA HIS A 43 5.84 10.56 1.72
C HIS A 43 5.29 11.94 1.33
N ALA A 44 6.04 13.03 1.58
CA ALA A 44 5.58 14.39 1.34
C ALA A 44 5.29 14.68 -0.14
N ARG A 45 6.06 14.08 -1.07
CA ARG A 45 5.82 14.24 -2.51
C ARG A 45 4.42 13.75 -2.92
N TYR A 46 3.91 12.73 -2.26
CA TYR A 46 2.66 12.05 -2.62
C TYR A 46 1.62 12.15 -1.51
N SER A 47 1.52 13.34 -0.91
CA SER A 47 0.45 13.72 0.03
C SER A 47 0.34 12.84 1.28
N GLY A 48 1.37 12.09 1.65
CA GLY A 48 1.36 11.31 2.89
C GLY A 48 1.89 12.09 4.09
N SER A 49 2.51 13.25 3.88
CA SER A 49 3.02 14.11 4.96
C SER A 49 3.29 15.52 4.46
N ASP A 50 3.50 16.44 5.40
CA ASP A 50 4.10 17.74 5.16
C ASP A 50 5.50 17.80 5.78
N ILE A 51 6.44 18.44 5.08
CA ILE A 51 7.83 18.52 5.51
C ILE A 51 7.95 19.25 6.85
N ALA A 52 7.31 20.40 7.00
CA ALA A 52 7.42 21.20 8.23
C ALA A 52 6.76 20.47 9.41
N GLU A 53 5.64 19.79 9.19
CA GLU A 53 4.97 18.98 10.21
C GLU A 53 5.87 17.87 10.76
N VAL A 54 6.55 17.13 9.87
CA VAL A 54 7.48 16.06 10.27
C VAL A 54 8.70 16.62 10.98
N LEU A 55 9.26 17.76 10.53
CA LEU A 55 10.39 18.40 11.19
C LEU A 55 10.03 18.92 12.60
N VAL A 56 8.82 19.46 12.78
CA VAL A 56 8.30 19.88 14.10
C VAL A 56 8.04 18.67 15.01
N ALA A 57 7.56 17.55 14.47
CA ALA A 57 7.46 16.31 15.25
C ALA A 57 8.84 15.79 15.65
N ALA A 58 9.81 15.79 14.72
CA ALA A 58 11.18 15.36 14.97
C ALA A 58 11.83 16.13 16.12
N SER A 59 11.63 17.45 16.20
CA SER A 59 12.19 18.27 17.28
C SER A 59 11.63 17.97 18.68
N GLN A 60 10.56 17.17 18.79
CA GLN A 60 9.92 16.77 20.04
C GLN A 60 10.30 15.35 20.49
N ILE A 61 11.06 14.61 19.68
CA ILE A 61 11.43 13.22 19.92
C ILE A 61 12.77 13.18 20.64
N VAL A 62 12.78 12.51 21.79
CA VAL A 62 13.99 12.28 22.58
C VAL A 62 14.64 10.99 22.08
N PRO A 63 15.92 11.00 21.67
CA PRO A 63 16.64 9.82 21.19
C PRO A 63 16.51 8.62 22.13
N GLY A 64 16.18 7.44 21.59
CA GLY A 64 15.97 6.21 22.37
C GLY A 64 14.65 6.12 23.16
N ASP A 65 13.84 7.17 23.23
CA ASP A 65 12.55 7.16 23.96
C ASP A 65 11.36 6.90 23.01
N PHE A 66 10.93 5.64 22.93
CA PHE A 66 9.76 5.22 22.13
C PHE A 66 8.46 5.92 22.55
N ARG A 67 8.33 6.36 23.81
CA ARG A 67 7.15 7.09 24.28
C ARG A 67 7.13 8.51 23.72
N SER A 68 8.28 9.16 23.61
CA SER A 68 8.39 10.49 22.98
C SER A 68 8.01 10.42 21.49
N TRP A 69 8.43 9.38 20.77
CA TRP A 69 8.02 9.11 19.39
C TRP A 69 6.50 8.99 19.26
N TYR A 70 5.91 8.08 20.03
CA TYR A 70 4.46 7.88 20.03
C TYR A 70 3.72 9.19 20.29
N ARG A 71 4.13 9.95 21.32
CA ARG A 71 3.48 11.21 21.68
C ARG A 71 3.58 12.25 20.56
N ALA A 72 4.76 12.41 19.96
CA ALA A 72 4.98 13.40 18.89
C ALA A 72 4.07 13.14 17.69
N PHE A 73 4.07 11.90 17.17
CA PHE A 73 3.25 11.54 16.02
C PHE A 73 1.76 11.42 16.33
N ASN A 74 1.38 10.93 17.52
CA ASN A 74 -0.02 10.87 17.92
C ASN A 74 -0.61 12.28 18.04
N ASN A 75 0.10 13.21 18.70
CA ASN A 75 -0.35 14.60 18.81
C ASN A 75 -0.44 15.27 17.44
N LEU A 76 0.53 15.02 16.56
CA LEU A 76 0.51 15.52 15.19
C LEU A 76 -0.70 14.97 14.41
N ALA A 77 -0.95 13.66 14.47
CA ALA A 77 -2.07 13.00 13.80
C ALA A 77 -3.42 13.58 14.26
N PHE A 78 -3.61 13.75 15.58
CA PHE A 78 -4.83 14.37 16.11
C PHE A 78 -4.95 15.84 15.69
N ARG A 79 -3.88 16.62 15.77
CA ARG A 79 -3.89 18.03 15.34
C ARG A 79 -4.37 18.17 13.89
N VAL A 80 -3.84 17.34 12.98
CA VAL A 80 -4.23 17.34 11.57
C VAL A 80 -5.65 16.81 11.40
N GLN A 81 -6.04 15.75 12.11
CA GLN A 81 -7.41 15.24 12.07
C GLN A 81 -8.44 16.29 12.50
N PHE A 82 -8.14 17.11 13.52
CA PHE A 82 -9.01 18.20 13.97
C PHE A 82 -9.13 19.35 12.96
N GLN A 83 -8.21 19.47 12.01
CA GLN A 83 -8.27 20.47 10.94
C GLN A 83 -9.14 20.04 9.76
N ILE A 84 -9.52 18.75 9.67
CA ILE A 84 -10.35 18.24 8.58
C ILE A 84 -11.72 18.93 8.63
N PRO A 85 -12.10 19.69 7.60
CA PRO A 85 -13.41 20.35 7.56
C PRO A 85 -14.54 19.33 7.58
N ILE A 86 -15.53 19.55 8.45
CA ILE A 86 -16.76 18.77 8.50
C ILE A 86 -17.83 19.55 7.72
N PRO A 87 -18.18 19.13 6.48
CA PRO A 87 -19.24 19.80 5.74
C PRO A 87 -20.59 19.59 6.42
N PRO A 88 -21.52 20.57 6.36
CA PRO A 88 -22.90 20.37 6.78
C PRO A 88 -23.54 19.18 6.04
N PRO A 89 -24.50 18.47 6.67
CA PRO A 89 -25.26 17.43 5.98
C PRO A 89 -25.86 17.94 4.68
N ASN A 90 -25.82 17.10 3.62
CA ASN A 90 -26.34 17.40 2.28
C ASN A 90 -25.68 18.58 1.54
N HIS A 91 -24.56 19.12 2.02
CA HIS A 91 -23.81 20.13 1.28
C HIS A 91 -22.76 19.47 0.38
N PRO A 92 -22.86 19.57 -0.97
CA PRO A 92 -21.86 19.00 -1.85
C PRO A 92 -20.51 19.72 -1.64
N LEU A 93 -19.44 18.94 -1.61
CA LEU A 93 -18.08 19.48 -1.51
C LEU A 93 -17.66 20.08 -2.86
N SER A 94 -17.16 21.30 -2.84
CA SER A 94 -16.44 21.89 -3.97
C SER A 94 -15.17 21.08 -4.26
N GLN A 95 -14.60 21.25 -5.46
CA GLN A 95 -13.38 20.53 -5.81
C GLN A 95 -12.19 20.89 -4.90
N SER A 96 -12.06 22.16 -4.51
CA SER A 96 -11.02 22.59 -3.57
C SER A 96 -11.22 21.97 -2.19
N GLN A 97 -12.45 21.89 -1.70
CA GLN A 97 -12.76 21.25 -0.41
C GLN A 97 -12.42 19.76 -0.43
N LYS A 98 -12.73 19.05 -1.53
CA LYS A 98 -12.36 17.63 -1.68
C LYS A 98 -10.85 17.42 -1.59
N ILE A 99 -10.07 18.27 -2.26
CA ILE A 99 -8.59 18.21 -2.24
C ILE A 99 -8.08 18.42 -0.81
N THR A 100 -8.55 19.48 -0.13
CA THR A 100 -8.14 19.76 1.26
C THR A 100 -8.50 18.63 2.22
N ILE A 101 -9.73 18.12 2.17
CA ILE A 101 -10.18 17.02 3.03
C ILE A 101 -9.37 15.75 2.76
N ARG A 102 -9.12 15.43 1.47
CA ARG A 102 -8.32 14.28 1.07
C ARG A 102 -6.90 14.34 1.64
N ASP A 103 -6.21 15.45 1.42
CA ASP A 103 -4.80 15.57 1.78
C ASP A 103 -4.61 15.54 3.31
N LEU A 104 -5.48 16.22 4.07
CA LEU A 104 -5.47 16.16 5.54
C LEU A 104 -5.77 14.75 6.07
N ASN A 105 -6.67 14.00 5.42
CA ASN A 105 -6.93 12.61 5.80
C ASN A 105 -5.73 11.70 5.50
N PHE A 106 -5.04 11.88 4.37
CA PHE A 106 -3.81 11.13 4.08
C PHE A 106 -2.70 11.43 5.09
N HIS A 107 -2.49 12.71 5.45
CA HIS A 107 -1.53 13.10 6.47
C HIS A 107 -1.88 12.45 7.82
N ALA A 108 -3.12 12.61 8.29
CA ALA A 108 -3.58 12.01 9.54
C ALA A 108 -3.38 10.49 9.55
N SER A 109 -3.74 9.81 8.47
CA SER A 109 -3.54 8.37 8.32
C SER A 109 -2.07 7.96 8.51
N ASN A 110 -1.16 8.58 7.76
CA ASN A 110 0.27 8.26 7.84
C ASN A 110 0.89 8.64 9.19
N TYR A 111 0.39 9.68 9.87
CA TYR A 111 0.86 10.05 11.20
C TYR A 111 0.33 9.10 12.30
N PHE A 112 -0.91 8.61 12.20
CA PHE A 112 -1.40 7.53 13.07
C PHE A 112 -0.59 6.24 12.86
N ARG A 113 -0.25 5.91 11.61
CA ARG A 113 0.68 4.81 11.28
C ARG A 113 2.02 4.99 11.96
N ALA A 114 2.64 6.17 11.81
CA ALA A 114 3.93 6.48 12.39
C ALA A 114 3.90 6.40 13.92
N ALA A 115 2.85 6.91 14.58
CA ALA A 115 2.71 6.86 16.02
C ALA A 115 2.76 5.43 16.59
N GLY A 116 2.22 4.46 15.86
CA GLY A 116 2.14 3.06 16.28
C GLY A 116 3.44 2.27 16.13
N PHE A 117 4.40 2.77 15.35
CA PHE A 117 5.54 1.99 14.84
C PHE A 117 6.34 1.26 15.94
N PHE A 118 6.69 1.96 17.04
CA PHE A 118 7.50 1.38 18.12
C PHE A 118 6.68 0.75 19.27
N LEU A 119 5.36 0.61 19.13
CA LEU A 119 4.52 0.01 20.18
C LEU A 119 4.57 -1.52 20.21
N HIS A 120 5.08 -2.16 19.14
CA HIS A 120 5.02 -3.60 18.94
C HIS A 120 5.92 -4.44 19.86
N GLY A 121 6.74 -3.80 20.72
CA GLY A 121 7.42 -4.48 21.83
C GLY A 121 6.47 -5.07 22.87
N ASN A 122 5.22 -4.57 22.93
CA ASN A 122 4.13 -5.18 23.67
C ASN A 122 2.92 -5.43 22.73
N PRO A 123 2.73 -6.65 22.23
CA PRO A 123 1.61 -6.98 21.34
C PRO A 123 0.21 -6.73 21.93
N ASN A 124 0.09 -6.63 23.26
CA ASN A 124 -1.18 -6.39 23.96
C ASN A 124 -1.46 -4.90 24.20
N ASP A 125 -0.62 -4.00 23.69
CA ASP A 125 -0.85 -2.57 23.81
C ASP A 125 -2.08 -2.14 23.00
N LYS A 126 -3.14 -1.72 23.69
CA LYS A 126 -4.43 -1.36 23.08
C LYS A 126 -4.32 -0.24 22.06
N ARG A 127 -3.32 0.64 22.20
CA ARG A 127 -3.06 1.74 21.27
C ARG A 127 -2.76 1.24 19.87
N ILE A 128 -2.19 0.03 19.72
CA ILE A 128 -1.90 -0.57 18.41
C ILE A 128 -3.20 -0.74 17.60
N ALA A 129 -4.27 -1.21 18.23
CA ALA A 129 -5.56 -1.39 17.58
C ALA A 129 -6.25 -0.04 17.32
N GLU A 130 -6.25 0.86 18.31
CA GLU A 130 -6.87 2.19 18.20
C GLU A 130 -6.24 3.05 17.08
N LEU A 131 -4.91 3.05 16.99
CA LEU A 131 -4.20 3.78 15.92
C LEU A 131 -4.45 3.14 14.56
N TRP A 132 -4.53 1.81 14.49
CA TRP A 132 -4.82 1.10 13.25
C TRP A 132 -6.22 1.44 12.72
N GLU A 133 -7.25 1.46 13.57
CA GLU A 133 -8.60 1.86 13.20
C GLU A 133 -8.65 3.31 12.69
N ARG A 134 -7.94 4.23 13.35
CA ARG A 134 -7.87 5.63 12.91
C ARG A 134 -7.12 5.80 11.60
N GLN A 135 -6.00 5.11 11.45
CA GLN A 135 -5.20 5.09 10.24
C GLN A 135 -6.04 4.63 9.05
N THR A 136 -6.72 3.49 9.15
CA THR A 136 -7.49 2.92 8.04
C THR A 136 -8.73 3.75 7.73
N ALA A 137 -9.45 4.25 8.75
CA ALA A 137 -10.62 5.09 8.54
C ALA A 137 -10.29 6.42 7.84
N THR A 138 -9.21 7.09 8.24
CA THR A 138 -8.75 8.32 7.57
C THR A 138 -8.21 8.03 6.18
N PHE A 139 -7.49 6.92 5.98
CA PHE A 139 -7.06 6.51 4.64
C PHE A 139 -8.25 6.27 3.71
N ASP A 140 -9.29 5.59 4.20
CA ASP A 140 -10.50 5.26 3.43
C ASP A 140 -11.27 6.53 3.03
N ALA A 141 -11.38 7.50 3.95
CA ALA A 141 -11.94 8.81 3.66
C ALA A 141 -11.12 9.56 2.59
N ALA A 142 -9.80 9.44 2.59
CA ALA A 142 -8.96 10.07 1.58
C ALA A 142 -9.08 9.40 0.20
N ILE A 143 -8.99 8.08 0.11
CA ILE A 143 -9.06 7.38 -1.19
C ILE A 143 -10.43 7.51 -1.85
N ALA A 144 -11.50 7.73 -1.06
CA ALA A 144 -12.83 8.03 -1.58
C ALA A 144 -12.91 9.38 -2.32
N LEU A 145 -11.96 10.28 -2.07
CA LEU A 145 -11.87 11.62 -2.66
C LEU A 145 -10.81 11.72 -3.76
N LEU A 146 -10.17 10.62 -4.14
CA LEU A 146 -9.33 10.57 -5.35
C LEU A 146 -10.17 10.84 -6.61
N PRO A 147 -9.56 11.33 -7.71
CA PRO A 147 -10.28 11.54 -8.98
C PRO A 147 -11.02 10.29 -9.47
N VAL A 148 -10.40 9.12 -9.27
CA VAL A 148 -11.07 7.82 -9.34
C VAL A 148 -10.96 7.19 -7.95
N PRO A 149 -12.08 6.99 -7.23
CA PRO A 149 -12.04 6.46 -5.87
C PRO A 149 -11.37 5.08 -5.80
N GLY A 150 -10.48 4.91 -4.82
CA GLY A 150 -9.88 3.61 -4.50
C GLY A 150 -10.93 2.64 -3.95
N LYS A 151 -10.78 1.35 -4.24
CA LYS A 151 -11.72 0.30 -3.82
C LYS A 151 -11.01 -0.74 -2.97
N ARG A 152 -11.35 -0.84 -1.68
CA ARG A 152 -10.97 -1.98 -0.86
C ARG A 152 -11.65 -3.24 -1.37
N VAL A 153 -10.89 -4.32 -1.47
CA VAL A 153 -11.37 -5.65 -1.84
C VAL A 153 -10.73 -6.71 -0.98
N THR A 154 -11.47 -7.77 -0.69
CA THR A 154 -10.95 -8.96 -0.04
C THR A 154 -10.87 -10.07 -1.08
N ILE A 155 -9.65 -10.51 -1.39
CA ILE A 155 -9.39 -11.52 -2.41
C ILE A 155 -9.26 -12.88 -1.70
N PRO A 156 -10.14 -13.85 -1.98
CA PRO A 156 -10.06 -15.17 -1.36
C PRO A 156 -8.86 -15.94 -1.93
N SER A 157 -8.03 -16.52 -1.06
CA SER A 157 -6.99 -17.46 -1.46
C SER A 157 -7.50 -18.89 -1.35
N LYS A 158 -7.19 -19.72 -2.35
CA LYS A 158 -7.40 -21.17 -2.31
C LYS A 158 -6.55 -21.88 -1.23
N HIS A 159 -5.69 -21.12 -0.53
CA HIS A 159 -4.75 -21.62 0.47
C HIS A 159 -5.20 -21.33 1.92
N GLY A 160 -6.49 -21.03 2.14
CA GLY A 160 -7.08 -20.95 3.48
C GLY A 160 -6.87 -19.62 4.21
N PHE A 161 -6.66 -18.54 3.45
CA PHE A 161 -6.57 -17.17 3.98
C PHE A 161 -7.20 -16.18 3.01
N GLU A 162 -7.50 -14.99 3.50
CA GLU A 162 -8.00 -13.88 2.70
C GLU A 162 -6.92 -12.80 2.53
N ILE A 163 -6.89 -12.17 1.36
CA ILE A 163 -5.91 -11.15 1.00
C ILE A 163 -6.63 -9.80 0.92
N PRO A 164 -6.54 -8.95 1.95
CA PRO A 164 -7.03 -7.58 1.87
C PRO A 164 -6.16 -6.79 0.89
N ALA A 165 -6.82 -6.12 -0.05
CA ALA A 165 -6.20 -5.34 -1.11
C ALA A 165 -6.96 -4.03 -1.37
N ILE A 166 -6.30 -3.09 -2.03
CA ILE A 166 -6.93 -1.86 -2.52
C ILE A 166 -6.60 -1.68 -3.99
N PHE A 167 -7.64 -1.60 -4.82
CA PHE A 167 -7.52 -1.34 -6.25
C PHE A 167 -7.74 0.14 -6.55
N TYR A 168 -6.80 0.73 -7.29
CA TYR A 168 -6.85 2.11 -7.78
C TYR A 168 -6.79 2.08 -9.30
N ALA A 169 -7.88 2.48 -9.94
CA ALA A 169 -7.90 2.60 -11.40
C ALA A 169 -7.24 3.93 -11.82
N ALA A 170 -6.38 3.86 -12.84
CA ALA A 170 -5.86 5.06 -13.48
C ALA A 170 -6.98 5.83 -14.20
N SER A 171 -6.80 7.14 -14.34
CA SER A 171 -7.75 8.00 -15.03
C SER A 171 -8.06 7.46 -16.44
N PRO A 172 -9.34 7.45 -16.88
CA PRO A 172 -9.74 6.96 -18.19
C PRO A 172 -9.29 7.88 -19.34
N ILE A 173 -8.77 9.06 -19.04
CA ILE A 173 -8.18 9.98 -20.02
C ILE A 173 -6.77 9.48 -20.36
N ASP A 174 -6.50 9.26 -21.63
CA ASP A 174 -5.17 8.86 -22.12
C ASP A 174 -4.28 10.12 -22.31
N GLU A 175 -2.96 9.92 -22.52
CA GLU A 175 -1.96 11.00 -22.62
C GLU A 175 -2.32 12.10 -23.66
N ASP A 176 -3.05 11.73 -24.71
CA ASP A 176 -3.48 12.64 -25.78
C ASP A 176 -4.79 13.40 -25.48
N GLY A 177 -5.33 13.30 -24.25
CA GLY A 177 -6.60 13.94 -23.87
C GLY A 177 -7.84 13.35 -24.54
N LYS A 178 -7.69 12.30 -25.34
CA LYS A 178 -8.81 11.58 -25.97
C LYS A 178 -9.29 10.49 -25.03
N GLY A 179 -10.57 10.55 -24.64
CA GLY A 179 -11.23 9.44 -23.98
C GLY A 179 -11.18 8.20 -24.88
N LYS A 180 -10.93 7.03 -24.28
CA LYS A 180 -10.70 5.76 -24.98
C LYS A 180 -11.55 5.58 -26.24
N GLY A 181 -10.86 5.30 -27.35
CA GLY A 181 -11.38 4.34 -28.33
C GLY A 181 -11.56 2.98 -27.63
N LYS A 182 -12.71 2.34 -27.82
CA LYS A 182 -13.01 1.02 -27.23
C LYS A 182 -11.83 0.05 -27.45
N GLY A 183 -11.26 -0.56 -26.41
CA GLY A 183 -10.61 -1.85 -26.61
C GLY A 183 -9.55 -2.39 -25.65
N LYS A 184 -8.73 -1.59 -24.95
CA LYS A 184 -7.68 -2.17 -24.09
C LYS A 184 -7.67 -1.57 -22.69
N GLY A 185 -7.52 -2.43 -21.68
CA GLY A 185 -7.31 -2.01 -20.29
C GLY A 185 -6.02 -1.18 -20.13
N LYS A 186 -5.74 -0.70 -18.92
CA LYS A 186 -4.50 0.02 -18.59
C LYS A 186 -3.50 -0.96 -17.96
N PRO A 187 -2.18 -0.73 -18.14
CA PRO A 187 -1.18 -1.53 -17.46
C PRO A 187 -1.38 -1.42 -15.95
N THR A 188 -1.06 -2.48 -15.21
CA THR A 188 -1.29 -2.54 -13.76
C THR A 188 -0.01 -2.87 -13.03
N ILE A 189 0.26 -2.19 -11.91
CA ILE A 189 1.32 -2.54 -10.98
C ILE A 189 0.73 -3.05 -9.66
N ILE A 190 1.17 -4.25 -9.24
CA ILE A 190 0.88 -4.82 -7.95
C ILE A 190 2.00 -4.38 -7.00
N LEU A 191 1.65 -3.74 -5.88
CA LEU A 191 2.59 -3.27 -4.86
C LEU A 191 2.47 -4.13 -3.61
N GLY A 192 3.56 -4.79 -3.22
CA GLY A 192 3.68 -5.51 -1.96
C GLY A 192 4.66 -4.83 -1.00
N ASN A 193 4.27 -4.72 0.27
CA ASN A 193 5.16 -4.18 1.31
C ASN A 193 6.09 -5.28 1.86
N GLY A 194 6.98 -4.90 2.78
CA GLY A 194 7.87 -5.79 3.51
C GLY A 194 7.29 -6.25 4.85
N TYR A 195 8.12 -6.13 5.89
CA TYR A 195 7.86 -6.69 7.22
C TYR A 195 6.90 -5.83 8.06
N ASP A 196 7.13 -4.52 8.09
CA ASP A 196 6.52 -3.59 9.05
C ASP A 196 5.59 -2.53 8.40
N GLY A 197 5.58 -2.43 7.07
CA GLY A 197 4.78 -1.45 6.35
C GLY A 197 3.39 -1.95 5.98
N SER A 198 2.41 -1.06 5.94
CA SER A 198 1.04 -1.39 5.51
C SER A 198 0.83 -1.18 4.01
N GLN A 199 -0.24 -1.73 3.45
CA GLN A 199 -0.60 -1.47 2.06
C GLN A 199 -0.95 0.00 1.77
N GLU A 200 -1.52 0.70 2.75
CA GLU A 200 -1.85 2.13 2.65
C GLU A 200 -0.60 2.98 2.42
N GLU A 201 0.51 2.63 3.07
CA GLU A 201 1.80 3.30 2.88
C GLU A 201 2.27 3.24 1.42
N LEU A 202 2.04 2.12 0.73
CA LEU A 202 2.51 1.91 -0.65
C LEU A 202 1.88 2.90 -1.64
N LEU A 203 0.70 3.43 -1.33
CA LEU A 203 0.07 4.46 -2.16
C LEU A 203 0.96 5.71 -2.23
N HIS A 204 1.57 6.11 -1.11
CA HIS A 204 2.47 7.26 -1.04
C HIS A 204 3.87 6.95 -1.57
N VAL A 205 4.38 5.74 -1.35
CA VAL A 205 5.72 5.34 -1.82
C VAL A 205 5.79 5.29 -3.35
N SER A 206 4.81 4.64 -3.99
CA SER A 206 4.83 4.41 -5.45
C SER A 206 3.46 4.45 -6.12
N GLY A 207 2.36 4.27 -5.38
CA GLY A 207 1.03 4.13 -5.98
C GLY A 207 0.55 5.38 -6.72
N LEU A 208 0.64 6.55 -6.10
CA LEU A 208 0.28 7.82 -6.75
C LEU A 208 1.20 8.13 -7.93
N ALA A 209 2.48 7.79 -7.85
CA ALA A 209 3.41 7.92 -8.97
C ALA A 209 3.02 7.05 -10.16
N ALA A 210 2.56 5.82 -9.91
CA ALA A 210 2.08 4.91 -10.95
C ALA A 210 0.77 5.41 -11.57
N LEU A 211 -0.16 5.92 -10.76
CA LEU A 211 -1.42 6.51 -11.22
C LEU A 211 -1.18 7.74 -12.12
N GLU A 212 -0.25 8.63 -11.74
CA GLU A 212 0.18 9.78 -12.56
C GLU A 212 0.69 9.35 -13.96
N ARG A 213 1.22 8.13 -14.09
CA ARG A 213 1.75 7.56 -15.34
C ARG A 213 0.74 6.67 -16.06
N GLY A 214 -0.52 6.68 -15.64
CA GLY A 214 -1.59 5.93 -16.30
C GLY A 214 -1.61 4.42 -15.98
N PHE A 215 -0.91 3.98 -14.92
CA PHE A 215 -1.00 2.59 -14.45
C PHE A 215 -2.10 2.44 -13.42
N ASN A 216 -2.91 1.38 -13.53
CA ASN A 216 -3.70 0.92 -12.39
C ASN A 216 -2.75 0.43 -11.29
N VAL A 217 -3.21 0.48 -10.04
CA VAL A 217 -2.45 0.02 -8.88
C VAL A 217 -3.28 -0.98 -8.08
N LEU A 218 -2.67 -2.07 -7.65
CA LEU A 218 -3.22 -2.96 -6.63
C LEU A 218 -2.22 -3.04 -5.48
N THR A 219 -2.58 -2.51 -4.30
CA THR A 219 -1.83 -2.78 -3.07
C THR A 219 -2.45 -3.99 -2.38
N TYR A 220 -1.67 -4.80 -1.67
CA TYR A 220 -2.17 -5.98 -0.97
C TYR A 220 -1.36 -6.30 0.29
N GLU A 221 -1.94 -7.11 1.17
CA GLU A 221 -1.24 -7.69 2.31
C GLU A 221 -1.48 -9.20 2.40
N GLY A 222 -0.41 -9.98 2.64
CA GLY A 222 -0.46 -11.42 2.86
C GLY A 222 -0.21 -11.81 4.33
N PRO A 223 -0.19 -13.12 4.64
CA PRO A 223 0.17 -13.63 5.96
C PRO A 223 1.48 -13.01 6.50
N GLY A 224 1.47 -12.60 7.77
CA GLY A 224 2.58 -11.88 8.41
C GLY A 224 2.52 -10.36 8.27
N GLN A 225 1.75 -9.82 7.33
CA GLN A 225 1.61 -8.37 7.11
C GLN A 225 0.43 -7.77 7.90
N PRO A 226 0.40 -6.43 8.10
CA PRO A 226 -0.42 -5.79 9.13
C PRO A 226 -1.88 -6.22 9.23
N SER A 227 -2.68 -6.16 8.16
CA SER A 227 -4.11 -6.53 8.22
C SER A 227 -4.29 -8.02 8.47
N VAL A 228 -3.59 -8.89 7.73
CA VAL A 228 -3.75 -10.34 7.84
C VAL A 228 -3.29 -10.84 9.21
N ARG A 229 -2.21 -10.28 9.76
CA ARG A 229 -1.76 -10.59 11.11
C ARG A 229 -2.80 -10.19 12.16
N ARG A 230 -3.47 -9.04 11.99
CA ARG A 230 -4.49 -8.54 12.92
C ARG A 230 -5.82 -9.29 12.81
N SER A 231 -6.32 -9.52 11.60
CA SER A 231 -7.66 -10.09 11.38
C SER A 231 -7.69 -11.61 11.33
N GLN A 232 -6.59 -12.25 10.89
CA GLN A 232 -6.52 -13.70 10.71
C GLN A 232 -5.47 -14.38 11.59
N ASN A 233 -4.64 -13.61 12.32
CA ASN A 233 -3.58 -14.12 13.19
C ASN A 233 -2.54 -15.01 12.47
N LEU A 234 -2.34 -14.81 11.16
CA LEU A 234 -1.38 -15.59 10.37
C LEU A 234 -0.02 -14.90 10.31
N GLY A 235 1.05 -15.68 10.49
CA GLY A 235 2.44 -15.24 10.31
C GLY A 235 2.92 -15.37 8.87
N PHE A 236 4.17 -14.95 8.60
CA PHE A 236 4.76 -15.06 7.26
C PHE A 236 4.80 -16.50 6.76
N ILE A 237 4.51 -16.66 5.46
CA ILE A 237 4.68 -17.93 4.74
C ILE A 237 5.79 -17.78 3.70
N PRO A 238 6.58 -18.83 3.43
CA PRO A 238 7.66 -18.77 2.45
C PRO A 238 7.17 -18.80 1.00
N ASP A 239 5.97 -19.34 0.78
CA ASP A 239 5.35 -19.61 -0.53
C ASP A 239 4.57 -18.39 -1.02
N TRP A 240 5.26 -17.28 -1.31
CA TRP A 240 4.60 -16.00 -1.59
C TRP A 240 3.84 -15.97 -2.92
N GLU A 241 4.09 -16.91 -3.83
CA GLU A 241 3.25 -17.14 -5.02
C GLU A 241 1.80 -17.45 -4.66
N LYS A 242 1.55 -18.05 -3.48
CA LYS A 242 0.19 -18.30 -2.96
C LYS A 242 -0.56 -17.04 -2.57
N VAL A 243 0.14 -15.91 -2.42
CA VAL A 243 -0.42 -14.58 -2.15
C VAL A 243 -0.57 -13.79 -3.45
N VAL A 244 0.46 -13.80 -4.31
CA VAL A 244 0.46 -13.02 -5.54
C VAL A 244 -0.46 -13.61 -6.61
N SER A 245 -0.54 -14.94 -6.75
CA SER A 245 -1.36 -15.56 -7.81
C SER A 245 -2.85 -15.19 -7.70
N PRO A 246 -3.49 -15.26 -6.52
CA PRO A 246 -4.87 -14.78 -6.36
C PRO A 246 -5.06 -13.29 -6.70
N CYS A 247 -4.05 -12.44 -6.45
CA CYS A 247 -4.08 -11.04 -6.84
C CYS A 247 -4.13 -10.88 -8.37
N ILE A 248 -3.35 -11.68 -9.10
CA ILE A 248 -3.37 -11.71 -10.58
C ILE A 248 -4.72 -12.23 -11.08
N ASP A 249 -5.23 -13.32 -10.50
CA ASP A 249 -6.54 -13.88 -10.86
C ASP A 249 -7.66 -12.85 -10.70
N TYR A 250 -7.64 -12.10 -9.58
CA TYR A 250 -8.55 -10.98 -9.35
C TYR A 250 -8.44 -9.92 -10.44
N LEU A 251 -7.22 -9.48 -10.79
CA LEU A 251 -7.02 -8.46 -11.83
C LEU A 251 -7.50 -8.91 -13.20
N TYR A 252 -7.46 -10.20 -13.52
CA TYR A 252 -7.98 -10.73 -14.79
C TYR A 252 -9.50 -10.63 -14.91
N THR A 253 -10.22 -10.48 -13.80
CA THR A 253 -11.68 -10.23 -13.81
C THR A 253 -12.04 -8.79 -14.18
N LEU A 254 -11.08 -7.86 -14.10
CA LEU A 254 -11.34 -6.43 -14.26
C LEU A 254 -11.21 -5.97 -15.72
N PRO A 255 -12.24 -5.33 -16.31
CA PRO A 255 -12.15 -4.76 -17.66
C PRO A 255 -11.17 -3.57 -17.75
N GLU A 256 -10.88 -2.91 -16.63
CA GLU A 256 -9.93 -1.80 -16.53
C GLU A 256 -8.48 -2.23 -16.72
N VAL A 257 -8.18 -3.53 -16.61
CA VAL A 257 -6.81 -4.09 -16.60
C VAL A 257 -6.40 -4.64 -17.96
N ASP A 258 -5.22 -4.22 -18.42
CA ASP A 258 -4.50 -4.87 -19.50
C ASP A 258 -3.80 -6.12 -18.98
N LYS A 259 -4.35 -7.28 -19.35
CA LYS A 259 -3.95 -8.60 -18.83
C LYS A 259 -2.54 -8.99 -19.27
N GLU A 260 -2.02 -8.39 -20.34
CA GLU A 260 -0.66 -8.65 -20.85
C GLU A 260 0.39 -7.74 -20.18
N ARG A 261 -0.05 -6.70 -19.45
CA ARG A 261 0.83 -5.68 -18.85
C ARG A 261 0.60 -5.54 -17.36
N ILE A 262 0.92 -6.60 -16.63
CA ILE A 262 0.95 -6.62 -15.16
C ILE A 262 2.41 -6.63 -14.68
N ALA A 263 2.71 -5.75 -13.72
CA ALA A 263 3.99 -5.68 -13.03
C ALA A 263 3.84 -5.96 -11.53
N LEU A 264 4.90 -6.49 -10.92
CA LEU A 264 4.98 -6.72 -9.48
C LEU A 264 6.17 -5.94 -8.91
N PHE A 265 5.89 -5.13 -7.90
CA PHE A 265 6.86 -4.35 -7.17
C PHE A 265 6.86 -4.76 -5.71
N GLY A 266 8.06 -4.92 -5.15
CA GLY A 266 8.26 -5.27 -3.76
C GLY A 266 9.08 -4.22 -3.03
N TYR A 267 8.53 -3.65 -1.96
CA TYR A 267 9.20 -2.67 -1.11
C TYR A 267 9.90 -3.35 0.07
N SER A 268 11.16 -3.01 0.35
CA SER A 268 11.95 -3.61 1.44
C SER A 268 12.01 -5.15 1.33
N MET A 269 11.68 -5.91 2.39
CA MET A 269 11.54 -7.37 2.34
C MET A 269 10.55 -7.84 1.26
N GLY A 270 9.61 -7.00 0.85
CA GLY A 270 8.70 -7.24 -0.28
C GLY A 270 9.45 -7.51 -1.58
N GLY A 271 10.65 -6.95 -1.79
CA GLY A 271 11.47 -7.23 -2.98
C GLY A 271 11.89 -8.70 -3.07
N TYR A 272 12.27 -9.31 -1.95
CA TYR A 272 12.55 -10.74 -1.86
C TYR A 272 11.29 -11.58 -2.09
N LEU A 273 10.17 -11.20 -1.47
CA LEU A 273 8.89 -11.88 -1.62
C LEU A 273 8.37 -11.83 -3.07
N ALA A 274 8.50 -10.67 -3.73
CA ALA A 274 8.14 -10.46 -5.12
C ALA A 274 9.01 -11.28 -6.08
N ALA A 275 10.32 -11.34 -5.83
CA ALA A 275 11.24 -12.16 -6.62
C ALA A 275 10.90 -13.65 -6.52
N LYS A 276 10.62 -14.15 -5.30
CA LYS A 276 10.18 -15.54 -5.08
C LYS A 276 8.88 -15.86 -5.80
N ALA A 277 7.86 -15.01 -5.66
CA ALA A 277 6.58 -15.22 -6.32
C ALA A 277 6.73 -15.25 -7.83
N SER A 278 7.50 -14.32 -8.40
CA SER A 278 7.73 -14.23 -9.85
C SER A 278 8.38 -15.50 -10.39
N LEU A 279 9.43 -16.01 -9.73
CA LEU A 279 10.13 -17.21 -10.18
C LEU A 279 9.18 -18.41 -10.34
N LEU A 280 8.23 -18.58 -9.41
CA LEU A 280 7.35 -19.75 -9.38
C LEU A 280 6.13 -19.61 -10.28
N ILE A 281 5.55 -18.41 -10.37
CA ILE A 281 4.42 -18.12 -11.27
C ILE A 281 4.82 -18.34 -12.75
N PHE A 282 6.05 -17.96 -13.12
CA PHE A 282 6.51 -18.06 -14.52
C PHE A 282 7.23 -19.38 -14.85
N LYS A 283 7.65 -20.18 -13.86
CA LYS A 283 8.16 -21.54 -14.10
C LYS A 283 7.04 -22.55 -14.35
N ASN A 284 5.85 -22.32 -13.79
CA ASN A 284 4.67 -23.16 -13.99
C ASN A 284 3.46 -22.27 -14.30
N PRO A 285 3.32 -21.76 -15.54
CA PRO A 285 2.12 -21.04 -15.94
C PRO A 285 0.93 -22.01 -15.86
N SER A 286 0.22 -22.01 -14.74
CA SER A 286 -1.07 -22.70 -14.69
C SER A 286 -1.99 -21.96 -15.66
N PRO A 287 -2.67 -22.64 -16.59
CA PRO A 287 -3.61 -21.96 -17.48
C PRO A 287 -4.69 -21.29 -16.62
N PRO A 288 -5.15 -20.07 -16.97
CA PRO A 288 -6.17 -19.37 -16.19
C PRO A 288 -7.42 -20.24 -16.09
N GLY A 289 -7.67 -20.73 -14.88
CA GLY A 289 -8.77 -21.62 -14.55
C GLY A 289 -10.09 -20.85 -14.49
N LEU A 290 -10.66 -20.53 -15.64
CA LEU A 290 -12.10 -20.30 -15.76
C LEU A 290 -12.80 -21.67 -15.76
N THR A 291 -12.90 -22.33 -14.61
CA THR A 291 -13.89 -23.40 -14.44
C THR A 291 -15.27 -22.77 -14.21
N MET A 292 -15.81 -22.18 -15.28
CA MET A 292 -17.26 -22.05 -15.43
C MET A 292 -17.82 -23.47 -15.57
N GLY A 293 -18.60 -23.91 -14.59
CA GLY A 293 -19.19 -25.23 -14.56
C GLY A 293 -19.97 -25.53 -15.85
N ARG A 294 -19.42 -26.39 -16.71
CA ARG A 294 -20.20 -27.07 -17.75
C ARG A 294 -21.15 -28.03 -17.05
N LYS A 295 -22.40 -27.62 -16.84
CA LYS A 295 -23.52 -28.56 -16.74
C LYS A 295 -23.54 -29.37 -18.05
N LYS A 296 -23.15 -30.64 -17.97
CA LYS A 296 -23.44 -31.62 -19.03
C LYS A 296 -24.96 -31.82 -19.04
N ASN A 297 -25.66 -31.22 -20.00
CA ASN A 297 -26.97 -31.70 -20.42
C ASN A 297 -26.73 -32.99 -21.22
N SER A 298 -27.04 -34.14 -20.62
CA SER A 298 -27.14 -35.41 -21.33
C SER A 298 -28.55 -35.57 -21.87
N THR A 299 -28.80 -35.14 -23.10
CA THR A 299 -29.89 -35.69 -23.91
C THR A 299 -29.45 -37.05 -24.43
N LYS A 300 -29.99 -38.13 -23.85
CA LYS A 300 -30.03 -39.45 -24.48
C LYS A 300 -31.17 -39.45 -25.49
N LEU A 301 -30.81 -39.52 -26.76
CA LEU A 301 -31.66 -40.01 -27.84
C LEU A 301 -31.07 -41.36 -28.20
N ASP A 302 -31.77 -42.44 -27.87
CA ASP A 302 -31.64 -43.72 -28.56
C ASP A 302 -33.05 -44.28 -28.70
N ALA A 303 -33.44 -44.49 -29.95
CA ALA A 303 -34.69 -45.08 -30.36
C ALA A 303 -34.42 -46.48 -30.94
N LEU A 304 -35.43 -47.33 -30.83
CA LEU A 304 -35.70 -48.54 -31.62
C LEU A 304 -34.88 -49.81 -31.31
N SER A 305 -35.49 -50.69 -30.51
CA SER A 305 -36.06 -51.98 -30.95
C SER A 305 -36.78 -52.65 -29.79
#